data_AF-A0A9Y3S4L0-F1
#
_entry.id   AF-A0A9Y3S4L0-F1
#
_cell.length_a   1.000
_cell.length_b   1.000
_cell.length_c   1.000
_cell.angle_alpha   90.00
_cell.angle_beta   90.00
_cell.angle_gamma   90.00
#
_symmetry.space_group_name_H-M   'P 1'
#
loop_
_entity.id
_entity.type
_entity.pdbx_description
1 polymer ?
#
loop_
_entity_poly.entity_id
_entity_poly.type
_entity_poly.pdbx_seq_one_letter_code
_entity_poly.pdbx_strand_id
1 'polypeptide(L)'
;MAASGPAVGARRNSKDEPVSLRLVLVGKTGVGKSSSGNTILGKDVFRAATGSASVTAECSKQQEKLFQRTISVVDTPGLFDTTMSEDAVKREISKCINMSAPGPHAILLVIRVGPFSAEERDAVKKVEEIFGEGAWRYTMILFTHGDKVKAEFDRMLKTAGTELQEVLRKAGNRYHVFNNLRANDRGQVLDLLKKVDKMVADNGGEFYSNDTYLQVEERLKQRESELREFYEKKLKEEIKAVELKYVKKLEEAQEEKQQVEKERQSEREEVQRYYRALASGVRQFVEQVAQDASSDKILKRFHEKLRLN
;
A
#
# COMPACT_ATOMS: atom_id res chain seq x y z
N MET A 1 -5.91 24.08 37.73
CA MET A 1 -4.74 24.73 37.13
C MET A 1 -3.80 23.66 36.59
N ALA A 2 -3.37 23.84 35.34
CA ALA A 2 -2.25 23.21 34.63
C ALA A 2 -2.20 21.68 34.50
N ALA A 3 -2.55 21.24 33.29
CA ALA A 3 -2.11 19.97 32.70
C ALA A 3 -0.60 20.02 32.39
N SER A 4 0.11 18.94 32.69
CA SER A 4 1.49 18.70 32.25
C SER A 4 1.50 17.57 31.23
N GLY A 5 1.41 17.90 29.95
CA GLY A 5 1.75 16.96 28.88
C GLY A 5 3.27 16.92 28.68
N PRO A 6 3.86 15.79 28.26
CA PRO A 6 5.20 15.80 27.71
C PRO A 6 5.13 16.15 26.23
N ALA A 7 5.89 17.19 25.86
CA ALA A 7 6.16 17.55 24.49
C ALA A 7 7.54 17.02 24.06
N VAL A 8 7.63 16.75 22.74
CA VAL A 8 8.82 16.72 21.89
C VAL A 8 9.68 15.44 21.90
N GLY A 9 9.86 14.88 20.69
CA GLY A 9 11.12 14.19 20.36
C GLY A 9 11.06 13.13 19.27
N ALA A 10 10.85 13.51 18.01
CA ALA A 10 11.62 12.97 16.87
C ALA A 10 11.22 13.70 15.58
N ARG A 11 11.95 14.75 15.24
CA ARG A 11 12.08 15.15 13.83
C ARG A 11 12.70 13.96 13.11
N ARG A 12 11.92 13.23 12.31
CA ARG A 12 12.48 12.26 11.36
C ARG A 12 13.35 13.05 10.38
N ASN A 13 14.66 12.85 10.49
CA ASN A 13 15.60 13.30 9.47
C ASN A 13 15.11 12.79 8.10
N SER A 14 15.03 13.67 7.12
CA SER A 14 14.70 13.39 5.71
C SER A 14 15.80 12.61 4.97
N LYS A 15 16.64 11.85 5.69
CA LYS A 15 17.82 11.14 5.13
C LYS A 15 17.62 9.63 4.94
N ASP A 16 16.46 9.08 5.31
CA ASP A 16 16.15 7.65 5.16
C ASP A 16 14.95 7.39 4.24
N GLU A 17 14.67 8.29 3.27
CA GLU A 17 13.85 7.84 2.14
C GLU A 17 14.69 6.89 1.29
N PRO A 18 14.29 5.62 1.12
CA PRO A 18 15.04 4.69 0.30
C PRO A 18 15.11 5.25 -1.12
N VAL A 19 16.34 5.41 -1.64
CA VAL A 19 16.61 5.87 -3.01
C VAL A 19 15.68 5.13 -3.97
N SER A 20 14.74 5.85 -4.58
CA SER A 20 13.70 5.27 -5.41
C SER A 20 14.07 5.45 -6.88
N LEU A 21 14.24 4.35 -7.62
CA LEU A 21 14.39 4.38 -9.08
C LEU A 21 13.01 4.22 -9.73
N ARG A 22 12.73 5.05 -10.74
CA ARG A 22 11.47 4.99 -11.50
C ARG A 22 11.80 4.70 -12.96
N LEU A 23 11.39 3.53 -13.43
CA LEU A 23 11.58 3.03 -14.78
C LEU A 23 10.23 2.99 -15.50
N VAL A 24 10.20 3.43 -16.75
CA VAL A 24 9.01 3.30 -17.61
C VAL A 24 9.40 2.46 -18.81
N LEU A 25 8.64 1.39 -19.09
CA LEU A 25 8.87 0.52 -20.25
C LEU A 25 7.96 0.96 -21.38
N VAL A 26 8.54 1.33 -22.52
CA VAL A 26 7.80 1.74 -23.71
C VAL A 26 8.28 0.94 -24.93
N GLY A 27 7.42 0.65 -25.89
CA GLY A 27 7.78 -0.04 -27.13
C GLY A 27 6.59 -0.75 -27.76
N LYS A 28 6.72 -1.31 -28.96
CA LYS A 28 5.62 -2.01 -29.69
C LYS A 28 4.99 -3.13 -28.85
N THR A 29 3.78 -3.55 -29.19
CA THR A 29 3.17 -4.79 -28.64
C THR A 29 4.04 -6.01 -28.98
N GLY A 30 4.13 -6.97 -28.05
CA GLY A 30 4.84 -8.24 -28.27
C GLY A 30 6.37 -8.21 -28.18
N VAL A 31 7.01 -7.04 -28.00
CA VAL A 31 8.48 -6.94 -27.89
C VAL A 31 9.04 -7.35 -26.52
N GLY A 32 8.20 -7.81 -25.59
CA GLY A 32 8.63 -8.31 -24.28
C GLY A 32 8.79 -7.24 -23.20
N LYS A 33 7.99 -6.17 -23.22
CA LYS A 33 7.97 -5.14 -22.15
C LYS A 33 7.63 -5.75 -20.78
N SER A 34 6.47 -6.38 -20.65
CA SER A 34 6.03 -7.04 -19.41
C SER A 34 7.04 -8.08 -18.90
N SER A 35 7.60 -8.91 -19.79
CA SER A 35 8.65 -9.87 -19.45
C SER A 35 9.94 -9.20 -18.95
N SER A 36 10.30 -8.05 -19.53
CA SER A 36 11.44 -7.25 -19.07
C SER A 36 11.16 -6.62 -17.70
N GLY A 37 9.93 -6.15 -17.46
CA GLY A 37 9.50 -5.67 -16.15
C GLY A 37 9.55 -6.76 -15.07
N ASN A 38 9.06 -7.96 -15.38
CA ASN A 38 9.15 -9.11 -14.49
C ASN A 38 10.60 -9.52 -14.23
N THR A 39 11.45 -9.49 -15.27
CA THR A 39 12.89 -9.74 -15.14
C THR A 39 13.54 -8.69 -14.25
N ILE A 40 13.25 -7.39 -14.42
CA ILE A 40 13.78 -6.34 -13.55
C ILE A 40 13.36 -6.58 -12.11
N LEU A 41 12.07 -6.82 -11.86
CA LEU A 41 11.52 -6.97 -10.51
C LEU A 41 11.83 -8.32 -9.87
N GLY A 42 12.24 -9.33 -10.64
CA GLY A 42 12.52 -10.68 -10.14
C GLY A 42 11.27 -11.46 -9.72
N LYS A 43 10.09 -11.05 -10.18
CA LYS A 43 8.78 -11.65 -9.87
C LYS A 43 7.84 -11.52 -11.07
N ASP A 44 6.91 -12.45 -11.20
CA ASP A 44 5.91 -12.46 -12.27
C ASP A 44 4.68 -11.63 -11.87
N VAL A 45 4.74 -10.31 -12.12
CA VAL A 45 3.71 -9.34 -11.68
C VAL A 45 3.00 -8.64 -12.83
N PHE A 46 3.65 -8.52 -13.98
CA PHE A 46 3.03 -8.08 -15.22
C PHE A 46 2.59 -9.30 -16.00
N ARG A 47 1.34 -9.33 -16.46
CA ARG A 47 0.80 -10.45 -17.24
C ARG A 47 1.52 -10.50 -18.60
N ALA A 48 2.43 -11.46 -18.78
CA ALA A 48 3.10 -11.70 -20.04
C ALA A 48 2.60 -13.02 -20.65
N ALA A 49 1.88 -12.98 -21.78
CA ALA A 49 1.61 -14.19 -22.57
C ALA A 49 2.50 -14.20 -23.82
N THR A 50 2.87 -15.39 -24.27
CA THR A 50 3.74 -15.66 -25.43
C THR A 50 2.99 -15.60 -26.78
N GLY A 51 1.76 -15.07 -26.82
CA GLY A 51 0.91 -15.00 -28.00
C GLY A 51 0.89 -13.63 -28.70
N SER A 52 0.40 -13.61 -29.94
CA SER A 52 0.24 -12.40 -30.79
C SER A 52 -0.88 -11.45 -30.35
N ALA A 53 -1.69 -11.82 -29.35
CA ALA A 53 -2.72 -10.97 -28.78
C ALA A 53 -2.11 -10.03 -27.72
N SER A 54 -2.49 -8.75 -27.77
CA SER A 54 -2.12 -7.75 -26.76
C SER A 54 -2.64 -8.18 -25.39
N VAL A 55 -1.74 -8.57 -24.48
CA VAL A 55 -2.09 -9.05 -23.13
C VAL A 55 -2.21 -7.89 -22.15
N THR A 56 -1.45 -6.82 -22.39
CA THR A 56 -1.38 -5.63 -21.54
C THR A 56 -2.27 -4.54 -22.12
N ALA A 57 -3.52 -4.49 -21.65
CA ALA A 57 -4.50 -3.50 -22.10
C ALA A 57 -4.37 -2.16 -21.35
N GLU A 58 -3.72 -2.13 -20.17
CA GLU A 58 -3.62 -0.96 -19.32
C GLU A 58 -2.22 -0.78 -18.72
N CYS A 59 -1.83 0.47 -18.47
CA CYS A 59 -0.63 0.83 -17.72
C CYS A 59 -0.68 0.24 -16.31
N SER A 60 0.43 -0.35 -15.86
CA SER A 60 0.55 -0.95 -14.54
C SER A 60 1.86 -0.54 -13.88
N LYS A 61 1.80 -0.14 -12.61
CA LYS A 61 2.97 0.19 -11.79
C LYS A 61 3.19 -0.90 -10.76
N GLN A 62 4.41 -1.43 -10.72
CA GLN A 62 4.84 -2.39 -9.70
C GLN A 62 6.13 -1.91 -9.05
N GLN A 63 6.28 -2.19 -7.77
CA GLN A 63 7.45 -1.81 -6.99
C GLN A 63 8.03 -3.02 -6.27
N GLU A 64 9.36 -3.03 -6.14
CA GLU A 64 10.08 -4.02 -5.34
C GLU A 64 11.36 -3.42 -4.75
N LYS A 65 11.75 -3.89 -3.56
CA LYS A 65 13.03 -3.53 -2.95
C LYS A 65 14.11 -4.50 -3.42
N LEU A 66 15.00 -4.02 -4.28
CA LEU A 66 16.07 -4.81 -4.89
C LEU A 66 17.38 -4.06 -4.77
N PHE A 67 18.49 -4.77 -4.54
CA PHE A 67 19.82 -4.15 -4.46
C PHE A 67 19.88 -2.95 -3.50
N GLN A 68 19.24 -3.07 -2.33
CA GLN A 68 19.16 -2.04 -1.28
C GLN A 68 18.43 -0.74 -1.65
N ARG A 69 17.71 -0.71 -2.78
CA ARG A 69 16.92 0.45 -3.22
C ARG A 69 15.51 0.03 -3.64
N THR A 70 14.58 0.97 -3.68
CA THR A 70 13.24 0.71 -4.20
C THR A 70 13.25 0.93 -5.71
N ILE A 71 12.78 -0.04 -6.48
CA ILE A 71 12.65 0.06 -7.93
C ILE A 71 11.18 0.00 -8.28
N SER A 72 10.69 1.06 -8.91
CA SER A 72 9.37 1.14 -9.52
C SER A 72 9.49 0.93 -11.01
N VAL A 73 8.69 0.02 -11.57
CA VAL A 73 8.56 -0.20 -13.00
C VAL A 73 7.12 0.09 -13.40
N VAL A 74 6.95 0.94 -14.41
CA VAL A 74 5.68 1.16 -15.10
C VAL A 74 5.74 0.38 -16.42
N ASP A 75 4.93 -0.66 -16.54
CA ASP A 75 4.69 -1.35 -17.81
C ASP A 75 3.55 -0.67 -18.54
N THR A 76 3.76 -0.32 -19.81
CA THR A 76 2.75 0.30 -20.65
C THR A 76 2.21 -0.73 -21.64
N PRO A 77 0.96 -0.58 -22.12
CA PRO A 77 0.53 -1.21 -23.36
C PRO A 77 1.55 -0.97 -24.48
N GLY A 78 1.62 -1.87 -25.46
CA GLY A 78 2.49 -1.64 -26.61
C GLY A 78 2.13 -0.33 -27.27
N LEU A 79 3.12 0.55 -27.53
CA LEU A 79 3.18 2.03 -27.53
C LEU A 79 2.02 2.84 -28.16
N PHE A 80 0.89 2.23 -28.34
CA PHE A 80 -0.34 2.38 -27.58
C PHE A 80 -1.33 1.96 -28.65
N ASP A 81 -1.65 0.65 -28.58
CA ASP A 81 -2.15 -0.27 -29.61
C ASP A 81 -2.83 0.44 -30.79
N THR A 82 -2.46 0.12 -32.04
CA THR A 82 -3.11 0.73 -33.22
C THR A 82 -4.59 0.36 -33.33
N THR A 83 -5.04 -0.64 -32.58
CA THR A 83 -6.45 -1.01 -32.43
C THR A 83 -7.18 -0.16 -31.39
N MET A 84 -6.47 0.61 -30.57
CA MET A 84 -7.06 1.51 -29.57
C MET A 84 -7.43 2.85 -30.21
N SER A 85 -8.56 3.42 -29.76
CA SER A 85 -8.93 4.78 -30.15
C SER A 85 -7.94 5.80 -29.59
N GLU A 86 -7.84 6.97 -30.23
CA GLU A 86 -6.97 8.06 -29.77
C GLU A 86 -7.24 8.44 -28.30
N ASP A 87 -8.51 8.44 -27.88
CA ASP A 87 -8.89 8.72 -26.50
C ASP A 87 -8.37 7.67 -25.52
N ALA A 88 -8.38 6.39 -25.92
CA ALA A 88 -7.83 5.33 -25.10
C ALA A 88 -6.31 5.46 -24.99
N VAL A 89 -5.63 5.81 -26.09
CA VAL A 89 -4.19 6.12 -26.09
C VAL A 89 -3.87 7.28 -25.15
N LYS A 90 -4.59 8.41 -25.24
CA LYS A 90 -4.42 9.58 -24.36
C LYS A 90 -4.65 9.23 -22.88
N ARG A 91 -5.62 8.37 -22.57
CA ARG A 91 -5.87 7.89 -21.20
C ARG A 91 -4.70 7.09 -20.66
N GLU A 92 -4.16 6.15 -21.44
CA GLU A 92 -3.02 5.32 -21.01
C GLU A 92 -1.73 6.13 -20.87
N ILE A 93 -1.51 7.13 -21.74
CA ILE A 93 -0.43 8.12 -21.58
C ILE A 93 -0.59 8.87 -20.26
N SER A 94 -1.79 9.37 -19.97
CA SER A 94 -2.07 10.10 -18.73
C SER A 94 -1.84 9.21 -17.50
N LYS A 95 -2.27 7.94 -17.53
CA LYS A 95 -2.00 6.97 -16.46
C LYS A 95 -0.49 6.73 -16.29
N CYS A 96 0.25 6.58 -17.38
CA CYS A 96 1.70 6.38 -17.35
C CYS A 96 2.41 7.56 -16.67
N ILE A 97 2.06 8.79 -17.04
CA ILE A 97 2.61 10.01 -16.43
C ILE A 97 2.27 10.07 -14.93
N ASN A 98 1.00 9.86 -14.57
CA ASN A 98 0.58 9.82 -13.15
C ASN A 98 1.35 8.76 -12.34
N MET A 99 1.55 7.57 -12.91
CA MET A 99 2.25 6.48 -12.22
C MET A 99 3.76 6.71 -12.08
N SER A 100 4.35 7.50 -12.98
CA SER A 100 5.79 7.79 -13.00
C SER A 100 6.15 9.14 -12.38
N ALA A 101 5.17 9.95 -11.96
CA ALA A 101 5.37 11.20 -11.23
C ALA A 101 6.29 11.01 -9.99
N PRO A 102 7.15 12.00 -9.67
CA PRO A 102 7.32 13.30 -10.33
C PRO A 102 8.04 13.25 -11.69
N GLY A 103 8.44 12.05 -12.14
CA GLY A 103 9.06 11.83 -13.44
C GLY A 103 9.99 10.60 -13.44
N PRO A 104 10.15 9.90 -14.57
CA PRO A 104 11.00 8.72 -14.65
C PRO A 104 12.50 9.05 -14.58
N HIS A 105 13.27 8.19 -13.93
CA HIS A 105 14.73 8.24 -13.99
C HIS A 105 15.27 7.64 -15.29
N ALA A 106 14.55 6.64 -15.83
CA ALA A 106 14.85 6.10 -17.15
C ALA A 106 13.58 5.69 -17.90
N ILE A 107 13.57 6.01 -19.18
CA ILE A 107 12.61 5.52 -20.16
C ILE A 107 13.31 4.39 -20.90
N LEU A 108 12.84 3.16 -20.73
CA LEU A 108 13.40 1.99 -21.38
C LEU A 108 12.60 1.71 -22.65
N LEU A 109 13.16 2.07 -23.80
CA LEU A 109 12.60 1.79 -25.12
C LEU A 109 12.92 0.34 -25.50
N VAL A 110 11.93 -0.53 -25.35
CA VAL A 110 12.06 -1.96 -25.58
C VAL A 110 11.91 -2.28 -27.06
N ILE A 111 12.96 -2.86 -27.63
CA ILE A 111 13.05 -3.24 -29.05
C ILE A 111 13.42 -4.73 -29.11
N ARG A 112 12.83 -5.49 -30.03
CA ARG A 112 13.22 -6.89 -30.21
C ARG A 112 14.49 -6.96 -31.06
N VAL A 113 15.42 -7.84 -30.71
CA VAL A 113 16.56 -8.14 -31.58
C VAL A 113 16.08 -8.67 -32.94
N GLY A 114 16.44 -7.97 -34.03
CA GLY A 114 16.03 -8.31 -35.38
C GLY A 114 15.89 -7.07 -36.28
N PRO A 115 15.25 -7.23 -37.46
CA PRO A 115 14.95 -6.11 -38.34
C PRO A 115 14.05 -5.08 -37.65
N PHE A 116 14.41 -3.80 -37.78
CA PHE A 116 13.66 -2.69 -37.19
C PHE A 116 12.38 -2.43 -37.97
N SER A 117 11.23 -2.62 -37.34
CA SER A 117 9.93 -2.61 -38.02
C SER A 117 9.32 -1.21 -38.14
N ALA A 118 8.34 -1.04 -39.03
CA ALA A 118 7.62 0.23 -39.16
C ALA A 118 6.91 0.63 -37.86
N GLU A 119 6.32 -0.33 -37.17
CA GLU A 119 5.61 -0.07 -35.91
C GLU A 119 6.57 0.22 -34.75
N GLU A 120 7.82 -0.25 -34.80
CA GLU A 120 8.85 0.19 -33.85
C GLU A 120 9.26 1.65 -34.09
N ARG A 121 9.25 2.11 -35.35
CA ARG A 121 9.43 3.54 -35.68
C ARG A 121 8.28 4.41 -35.19
N ASP A 122 7.06 3.96 -35.42
CA ASP A 122 5.88 4.68 -34.97
C ASP A 122 5.84 4.73 -33.43
N ALA A 123 6.28 3.66 -32.77
CA ALA A 123 6.48 3.67 -31.33
C ALA A 123 7.49 4.75 -30.91
N VAL A 124 8.65 4.83 -31.57
CA VAL A 124 9.65 5.86 -31.28
C VAL A 124 9.11 7.28 -31.44
N LYS A 125 8.39 7.57 -32.54
CA LYS A 125 7.81 8.90 -32.79
C LYS A 125 6.83 9.30 -31.69
N LYS A 126 5.94 8.38 -31.30
CA LYS A 126 4.98 8.62 -30.23
C LYS A 126 5.65 8.90 -28.87
N VAL A 127 6.80 8.28 -28.55
CA VAL A 127 7.57 8.65 -27.33
C VAL A 127 7.94 10.13 -27.37
N GLU A 128 8.43 10.59 -28.52
CA GLU A 128 8.84 11.97 -28.71
C GLU A 128 7.66 12.94 -28.69
N GLU A 129 6.50 12.55 -29.24
CA GLU A 129 5.26 13.32 -29.14
C GLU A 129 4.77 13.48 -27.69
N ILE A 130 4.92 12.44 -26.86
CA ILE A 130 4.41 12.40 -25.49
C ILE A 130 5.36 13.10 -24.51
N PHE A 131 6.64 12.77 -24.59
CA PHE A 131 7.65 13.21 -23.63
C PHE A 131 8.54 14.34 -24.20
N GLY A 132 8.36 14.73 -25.45
CA GLY A 132 9.20 15.74 -26.09
C GLY A 132 10.65 15.27 -26.32
N GLU A 133 11.40 16.08 -27.04
CA GLU A 133 12.77 15.76 -27.43
C GLU A 133 13.71 15.63 -26.21
N GLY A 134 13.46 16.40 -25.14
CA GLY A 134 14.26 16.36 -23.92
C GLY A 134 14.27 15.01 -23.20
N ALA A 135 13.29 14.14 -23.48
CA ALA A 135 13.18 12.81 -22.89
C ALA A 135 14.31 11.88 -23.34
N TRP A 136 14.85 12.09 -24.53
CA TRP A 136 15.92 11.25 -25.09
C TRP A 136 17.15 11.18 -24.20
N ARG A 137 17.44 12.22 -23.42
CA ARG A 137 18.53 12.25 -22.41
C ARG A 137 18.37 11.18 -21.33
N TYR A 138 17.13 10.79 -21.04
CA TYR A 138 16.75 9.79 -20.05
C TYR A 138 16.30 8.47 -20.70
N THR A 139 16.43 8.34 -22.02
CA THR A 139 16.06 7.13 -22.75
C THR A 139 17.25 6.20 -22.91
N MET A 140 17.00 4.91 -22.67
CA MET A 140 17.92 3.81 -22.96
C MET A 140 17.18 2.73 -23.75
N ILE A 141 17.84 2.20 -24.79
CA ILE A 141 17.26 1.12 -25.59
C ILE A 141 17.46 -0.20 -24.87
N LEU A 142 16.37 -0.96 -24.66
CA LEU A 142 16.40 -2.28 -24.07
C LEU A 142 16.08 -3.33 -25.14
N PHE A 143 17.11 -4.03 -25.61
CA PHE A 143 16.95 -5.11 -26.56
C PHE A 143 16.50 -6.39 -25.87
N THR A 144 15.44 -7.02 -26.38
CA THR A 144 14.97 -8.33 -25.91
C THR A 144 15.22 -9.41 -26.95
N HIS A 145 15.12 -10.68 -26.57
CA HIS A 145 15.45 -11.82 -27.44
C HIS A 145 16.92 -11.80 -27.88
N GLY A 146 17.80 -11.28 -27.02
CA GLY A 146 19.25 -11.22 -27.23
C GLY A 146 19.96 -12.54 -26.98
N ASP A 147 19.28 -13.67 -27.18
CA ASP A 147 19.75 -15.03 -26.93
C ASP A 147 20.95 -15.41 -27.81
N LYS A 148 21.24 -14.59 -28.83
CA LYS A 148 22.39 -14.71 -29.74
C LYS A 148 23.62 -13.99 -29.18
N VAL A 149 24.78 -14.62 -29.34
CA VAL A 149 26.08 -14.28 -28.70
C VAL A 149 26.42 -12.78 -28.84
N LYS A 150 26.87 -12.14 -27.74
CA LYS A 150 27.24 -10.71 -27.66
C LYS A 150 28.06 -10.19 -28.88
N ALA A 151 28.97 -11.00 -29.40
CA ALA A 151 29.80 -10.63 -30.56
C ALA A 151 29.00 -10.44 -31.86
N GLU A 152 27.93 -11.22 -32.04
CA GLU A 152 27.03 -11.10 -33.19
C GLU A 152 26.10 -9.89 -33.04
N PHE A 153 25.74 -9.55 -31.80
CA PHE A 153 24.90 -8.39 -31.48
C PHE A 153 25.58 -7.06 -31.84
N ASP A 154 26.84 -6.87 -31.47
CA ASP A 154 27.60 -5.65 -31.82
C ASP A 154 27.77 -5.49 -33.34
N ARG A 155 27.98 -6.61 -34.05
CA ARG A 155 28.03 -6.61 -35.52
C ARG A 155 26.66 -6.26 -36.12
N MET A 156 25.58 -6.82 -35.59
CA MET A 156 24.22 -6.55 -36.04
C MET A 156 23.84 -5.09 -35.86
N LEU A 157 24.22 -4.47 -34.73
CA LEU A 157 24.06 -3.03 -34.54
C LEU A 157 24.83 -2.25 -35.60
N LYS A 158 26.11 -2.57 -35.87
CA LYS A 158 26.91 -1.86 -36.90
C LYS A 158 26.34 -1.97 -38.31
N THR A 159 25.67 -3.08 -38.62
CA THR A 159 25.01 -3.31 -39.91
C THR A 159 23.52 -2.95 -39.91
N ALA A 160 23.01 -2.38 -38.82
CA ALA A 160 21.61 -2.01 -38.72
C ALA A 160 21.25 -0.92 -39.73
N GLY A 161 19.99 -0.92 -40.16
CA GLY A 161 19.46 0.11 -41.05
C GLY A 161 19.56 1.52 -40.44
N THR A 162 19.54 2.54 -41.31
CA THR A 162 19.68 3.95 -40.95
C THR A 162 18.71 4.41 -39.87
N GLU A 163 17.49 3.87 -39.87
CA GLU A 163 16.45 4.24 -38.92
C GLU A 163 16.79 3.79 -37.48
N LEU A 164 17.27 2.55 -37.28
CA LEU A 164 17.69 2.09 -35.94
C LEU A 164 18.95 2.83 -35.47
N GLN A 165 19.86 3.13 -36.40
CA GLN A 165 21.05 3.95 -36.12
C GLN A 165 20.68 5.35 -35.63
N GLU A 166 19.63 5.95 -36.22
CA GLU A 166 19.13 7.25 -35.76
C GLU A 166 18.57 7.17 -34.34
N VAL A 167 17.77 6.14 -34.01
CA VAL A 167 17.23 5.94 -32.66
C VAL A 167 18.35 5.73 -31.64
N LEU A 168 19.37 4.93 -31.97
CA LEU A 168 20.55 4.75 -31.14
C LEU A 168 21.26 6.08 -30.89
N ARG A 169 21.46 6.89 -31.92
CA ARG A 169 22.09 8.21 -31.81
C ARG A 169 21.28 9.16 -30.93
N LYS A 170 19.95 9.21 -31.09
CA LYS A 170 19.04 10.00 -30.23
C LYS A 170 19.17 9.58 -28.76
N ALA A 171 19.24 8.28 -28.50
CA ALA A 171 19.47 7.73 -27.16
C ALA A 171 20.94 7.81 -26.70
N GLY A 172 21.82 8.57 -27.38
CA GLY A 172 23.23 8.71 -26.98
C GLY A 172 24.02 7.39 -27.01
N ASN A 173 23.65 6.47 -27.88
CA ASN A 173 24.15 5.10 -27.98
C ASN A 173 24.00 4.29 -26.67
N ARG A 174 23.03 4.65 -25.83
CA ARG A 174 22.71 3.94 -24.59
C ARG A 174 21.81 2.74 -24.89
N TYR A 175 22.33 1.54 -24.68
CA TYR A 175 21.53 0.33 -24.77
C TYR A 175 21.94 -0.76 -23.77
N HIS A 176 21.01 -1.68 -23.54
CA HIS A 176 21.21 -2.91 -22.78
C HIS A 176 20.50 -4.07 -23.48
N VAL A 177 20.96 -5.30 -23.25
CA VAL A 177 20.40 -6.51 -23.86
C VAL A 177 19.93 -7.45 -22.77
N PHE A 178 18.66 -7.84 -22.82
CA PHE A 178 18.05 -8.77 -21.89
C PHE A 178 17.79 -10.14 -22.51
N ASN A 179 17.99 -11.15 -21.66
CA ASN A 179 17.49 -12.49 -21.86
C ASN A 179 16.41 -12.77 -20.79
N ASN A 180 15.16 -12.50 -21.16
CA ASN A 180 14.00 -12.69 -20.29
C ASN A 180 13.71 -14.18 -19.99
N LEU A 181 14.30 -15.13 -20.72
CA LEU A 181 14.23 -16.56 -20.41
C LEU A 181 15.13 -16.94 -19.22
N ARG A 182 16.10 -16.09 -18.89
CA ARG A 182 17.03 -16.27 -17.76
C ARG A 182 16.78 -15.22 -16.69
N ALA A 183 15.52 -15.06 -16.25
CA ALA A 183 15.15 -14.08 -15.23
C ALA A 183 15.85 -14.28 -13.87
N ASN A 184 16.37 -15.49 -13.62
CA ASN A 184 17.21 -15.82 -12.47
C ASN A 184 18.65 -15.28 -12.57
N ASP A 185 19.13 -14.94 -13.76
CA ASP A 185 20.38 -14.21 -13.94
C ASP A 185 20.18 -12.76 -13.52
N ARG A 186 20.39 -12.50 -12.22
CA ARG A 186 20.29 -11.15 -11.64
C ARG A 186 21.43 -10.24 -12.05
N GLY A 187 22.50 -10.78 -12.67
CA GLY A 187 23.63 -10.00 -13.17
C GLY A 187 23.22 -9.05 -14.29
N GLN A 188 22.37 -9.51 -15.22
CA GLN A 188 21.85 -8.65 -16.30
C GLN A 188 21.09 -7.44 -15.75
N VAL A 189 20.30 -7.65 -14.69
CA VAL A 189 19.53 -6.57 -14.06
C VAL A 189 20.46 -5.59 -13.36
N LEU A 190 21.46 -6.08 -12.62
CA LEU A 190 22.45 -5.23 -11.99
C LEU A 190 23.22 -4.39 -13.02
N ASP A 191 23.59 -4.98 -14.16
CA ASP A 191 24.29 -4.28 -15.24
C ASP A 191 23.40 -3.23 -15.93
N LEU A 192 22.09 -3.50 -16.11
CA LEU A 192 21.14 -2.49 -16.57
C LEU A 192 21.08 -1.32 -15.57
N LEU A 193 20.91 -1.62 -14.28
CA LEU A 193 20.78 -0.58 -13.25
C LEU A 193 22.03 0.29 -13.14
N LYS A 194 23.23 -0.29 -13.23
CA LYS A 194 24.49 0.48 -13.30
C LYS A 194 24.54 1.43 -14.50
N LYS A 195 24.07 0.99 -15.67
CA LYS A 195 23.99 1.83 -16.87
C LYS A 195 22.97 2.96 -16.68
N VAL A 196 21.84 2.67 -16.05
CA VAL A 196 20.82 3.68 -15.72
C VAL A 196 21.37 4.69 -14.73
N ASP A 197 22.05 4.25 -13.67
CA ASP A 197 22.65 5.12 -12.67
C ASP A 197 23.71 6.04 -13.29
N LYS A 198 24.53 5.51 -14.20
CA LYS A 198 25.46 6.34 -14.98
C LYS A 198 24.72 7.39 -15.81
N MET A 199 23.68 6.99 -16.54
CA MET A 199 22.89 7.93 -17.35
C MET A 199 22.23 9.02 -16.48
N VAL A 200 21.72 8.67 -15.31
CA VAL A 200 21.14 9.63 -14.35
C VAL A 200 22.21 10.57 -13.82
N ALA A 201 23.39 10.06 -13.47
CA ALA A 201 24.52 10.88 -13.04
C ALA A 201 24.99 11.86 -14.13
N ASP A 202 25.06 11.39 -15.39
CA ASP A 202 25.40 12.23 -16.55
C ASP A 202 24.34 13.34 -16.79
N ASN A 203 23.11 13.14 -16.32
CA ASN A 203 22.02 14.14 -16.29
C ASN A 203 21.94 14.94 -14.99
N GLY A 204 23.00 14.95 -14.18
CA GLY A 204 23.08 15.75 -12.95
C GLY A 204 22.44 15.10 -11.71
N GLY A 205 22.10 13.81 -11.77
CA GLY A 205 21.43 13.10 -10.67
C GLY A 205 19.91 13.26 -10.63
N GLU A 206 19.35 14.00 -11.59
CA GLU A 206 17.93 14.32 -11.67
C GLU A 206 17.14 13.25 -12.46
N PHE A 207 15.82 13.29 -12.34
CA PHE A 207 14.90 12.52 -13.19
C PHE A 207 14.35 13.39 -14.33
N TYR A 208 13.82 12.74 -15.37
CA TYR A 208 13.12 13.45 -16.43
C TYR A 208 11.87 14.16 -15.88
N SER A 209 11.71 15.44 -16.19
CA SER A 209 10.51 16.22 -15.87
C SER A 209 10.21 17.21 -16.99
N ASN A 210 8.94 17.59 -17.12
CA ASN A 210 8.42 18.63 -18.01
C ASN A 210 7.20 19.31 -17.35
N ASP A 211 6.61 20.30 -18.01
CA ASP A 211 5.44 21.03 -17.49
C ASP A 211 4.28 20.08 -17.16
N THR A 212 4.07 19.04 -17.96
CA THR A 212 3.04 18.02 -17.71
C THR A 212 3.30 17.27 -16.40
N TYR A 213 4.54 16.84 -16.14
CA TYR A 213 4.91 16.17 -14.89
C TYR A 213 4.79 17.09 -13.68
N LEU A 214 5.17 18.36 -13.81
CA LEU A 214 5.03 19.35 -12.73
C LEU A 214 3.56 19.55 -12.35
N GLN A 215 2.67 19.73 -13.34
CA GLN A 215 1.22 19.88 -13.10
C GLN A 215 0.59 18.61 -12.52
N VAL A 216 1.00 17.44 -12.99
CA VAL A 216 0.53 16.16 -12.47
C VAL A 216 0.96 15.97 -11.02
N GLU A 217 2.21 16.26 -10.70
CA GLU A 217 2.74 16.15 -9.34
C GLU A 217 2.01 17.08 -8.36
N GLU A 218 1.76 18.33 -8.75
CA GLU A 218 0.99 19.29 -7.95
C GLU A 218 -0.45 18.80 -7.72
N ARG A 219 -1.12 18.34 -8.79
CA ARG A 219 -2.49 17.81 -8.70
C ARG A 219 -2.56 16.55 -7.83
N LEU A 220 -1.58 15.66 -7.92
CA LEU A 220 -1.51 14.45 -7.10
C LEU A 220 -1.33 14.81 -5.63
N LYS A 221 -0.41 15.74 -5.31
CA LYS A 221 -0.20 16.25 -3.95
C LYS A 221 -1.46 16.89 -3.37
N GLN A 222 -2.14 17.72 -4.15
CA GLN A 222 -3.40 18.36 -3.72
C GLN A 222 -4.46 17.31 -3.39
N ARG A 223 -4.72 16.38 -4.33
CA ARG A 223 -5.71 15.31 -4.11
C ARG A 223 -5.36 14.42 -2.93
N GLU A 224 -4.07 14.10 -2.73
CA GLU A 224 -3.63 13.34 -1.56
C GLU A 224 -3.93 14.09 -0.26
N SER A 225 -3.65 15.40 -0.21
CA SER A 225 -3.94 16.23 0.96
C SER A 225 -5.45 16.27 1.26
N GLU A 226 -6.28 16.52 0.25
CA GLU A 226 -7.74 16.57 0.38
C GLU A 226 -8.30 15.24 0.90
N LEU A 227 -7.87 14.11 0.34
CA LEU A 227 -8.29 12.79 0.81
C LEU A 227 -7.80 12.50 2.22
N ARG A 228 -6.56 12.88 2.55
CA ARG A 228 -6.00 12.68 3.89
C ARG A 228 -6.80 13.45 4.94
N GLU A 229 -7.09 14.72 4.69
CA GLU A 229 -7.92 15.55 5.58
C GLU A 229 -9.33 14.97 5.75
N PHE A 230 -9.95 14.50 4.66
CA PHE A 230 -11.24 13.83 4.70
C PHE A 230 -11.22 12.60 5.62
N TYR A 231 -10.23 11.71 5.46
CA TYR A 231 -10.13 10.50 6.28
C TYR A 231 -9.72 10.79 7.73
N GLU A 232 -8.89 11.80 7.99
CA GLU A 232 -8.58 12.24 9.35
C GLU A 232 -9.82 12.77 10.09
N LYS A 233 -10.67 13.53 9.39
CA LYS A 233 -11.96 13.97 9.94
C LYS A 233 -12.87 12.78 10.23
N LYS A 234 -13.03 11.86 9.27
CA LYS A 234 -13.85 10.65 9.43
C LYS A 234 -13.36 9.79 10.59
N LEU A 235 -12.04 9.61 10.74
CA LEU A 235 -11.46 8.88 11.87
C LEU A 235 -11.84 9.50 13.22
N LYS A 236 -11.76 10.83 13.36
CA LYS A 236 -12.15 11.53 14.59
C LYS A 236 -13.64 11.34 14.92
N GLU A 237 -14.51 11.39 13.91
CA GLU A 237 -15.94 11.17 14.07
C GLU A 237 -16.24 9.74 14.52
N GLU A 238 -15.62 8.74 13.91
CA GLU A 238 -15.76 7.32 14.29
C GLU A 238 -15.23 7.04 15.70
N ILE A 239 -14.06 7.58 16.07
CA ILE A 239 -13.53 7.46 17.45
C ILE A 239 -14.52 8.04 18.45
N LYS A 240 -15.03 9.25 18.21
CA LYS A 240 -16.00 9.90 19.10
C LYS A 240 -17.30 9.12 19.21
N ALA A 241 -17.78 8.51 18.11
CA ALA A 241 -18.97 7.67 18.12
C ALA A 241 -18.76 6.40 18.97
N VAL A 242 -17.59 5.76 18.86
CA VAL A 242 -17.21 4.61 19.69
C VAL A 242 -17.13 5.01 21.16
N GLU A 243 -16.45 6.11 21.49
CA GLU A 243 -16.35 6.61 22.86
C GLU A 243 -17.74 6.90 23.45
N LEU A 244 -18.59 7.63 22.74
CA LEU A 244 -19.95 7.95 23.18
C LEU A 244 -20.79 6.68 23.41
N LYS A 245 -20.64 5.67 22.55
CA LYS A 245 -21.33 4.39 22.70
C LYS A 245 -20.93 3.69 24.01
N TYR A 246 -19.64 3.70 24.37
CA TYR A 246 -19.18 3.06 25.59
C TYR A 246 -19.45 3.89 26.85
N VAL A 247 -19.44 5.23 26.76
CA VAL A 247 -19.90 6.11 27.86
C VAL A 247 -21.35 5.79 28.23
N LYS A 248 -22.26 5.71 27.25
CA LYS A 248 -23.67 5.37 27.50
C LYS A 248 -23.82 3.99 28.15
N LYS A 249 -23.10 2.98 27.66
CA LYS A 249 -23.12 1.63 28.26
C LYS A 249 -22.62 1.61 29.70
N LEU A 250 -21.62 2.44 30.01
CA LEU A 250 -21.10 2.56 31.38
C LEU A 250 -22.11 3.27 32.29
N GLU A 251 -22.80 4.29 31.79
CA GLU A 251 -23.89 4.97 32.52
C GLU A 251 -25.05 4.00 32.82
N GLU A 252 -25.53 3.25 31.82
CA GLU A 252 -26.56 2.22 31.99
C GLU A 252 -26.14 1.15 33.02
N ALA A 253 -24.91 0.64 32.93
CA ALA A 253 -24.39 -0.33 33.89
C ALA A 253 -24.23 0.25 35.30
N GLN A 254 -23.93 1.54 35.45
CA GLN A 254 -23.88 2.22 36.74
C GLN A 254 -25.27 2.36 37.37
N GLU A 255 -26.29 2.69 36.57
CA GLU A 255 -27.67 2.76 37.04
C GLU A 255 -28.18 1.39 37.50
N GLU A 256 -27.95 0.34 36.70
CA GLU A 256 -28.26 -1.05 37.08
C GLU A 256 -27.55 -1.45 38.38
N LYS A 257 -26.26 -1.13 38.52
CA LYS A 257 -25.50 -1.40 39.74
C LYS A 257 -26.10 -0.69 40.95
N GLN A 258 -26.47 0.59 40.82
CA GLN A 258 -27.09 1.34 41.91
C GLN A 258 -28.45 0.74 42.31
N GLN A 259 -29.23 0.27 41.34
CA GLN A 259 -30.50 -0.39 41.59
C GLN A 259 -30.30 -1.69 42.38
N VAL A 260 -29.37 -2.55 41.95
CA VAL A 260 -29.03 -3.80 42.65
C VAL A 260 -28.49 -3.52 44.06
N GLU A 261 -27.69 -2.46 44.25
CA GLU A 261 -27.19 -2.07 45.57
C GLU A 261 -28.32 -1.61 46.52
N LYS A 262 -29.32 -0.89 46.01
CA LYS A 262 -30.51 -0.48 46.78
C LYS A 262 -31.36 -1.70 47.18
N GLU A 263 -31.62 -2.62 46.25
CA GLU A 263 -32.36 -3.85 46.52
C GLU A 263 -31.66 -4.70 47.58
N ARG A 264 -30.34 -4.91 47.43
CA ARG A 264 -29.51 -5.60 48.41
C ARG A 264 -29.60 -4.96 49.80
N GLN A 265 -29.60 -3.62 49.88
CA GLN A 265 -29.69 -2.91 51.16
C GLN A 265 -31.08 -3.05 51.80
N SER A 266 -32.14 -2.93 51.02
CA SER A 266 -33.52 -3.14 51.47
C SER A 266 -33.74 -4.55 52.03
N GLU A 267 -33.31 -5.57 51.28
CA GLU A 267 -33.41 -6.96 51.72
C GLU A 267 -32.59 -7.21 53.00
N ARG A 268 -31.38 -6.65 53.09
CA ARG A 268 -30.55 -6.72 54.29
C ARG A 268 -31.23 -6.09 55.50
N GLU A 269 -31.84 -4.91 55.35
CA GLU A 269 -32.55 -4.22 56.43
C GLU A 269 -33.77 -5.00 56.90
N GLU A 270 -34.54 -5.59 55.97
CA GLU A 270 -35.70 -6.40 56.33
C GLU A 270 -35.30 -7.70 57.03
N VAL A 271 -34.26 -8.38 56.56
CA VAL A 271 -33.70 -9.55 57.26
C VAL A 271 -33.23 -9.18 58.67
N GLN A 272 -32.52 -8.05 58.82
CA GLN A 272 -32.10 -7.57 60.14
C GLN A 272 -33.30 -7.25 61.05
N ARG A 273 -34.31 -6.55 60.53
CA ARG A 273 -35.53 -6.21 61.27
C ARG A 273 -36.25 -7.48 61.73
N TYR A 274 -36.42 -8.45 60.83
CA TYR A 274 -37.06 -9.72 61.11
C TYR A 274 -36.37 -10.47 62.26
N TYR A 275 -35.05 -10.67 62.17
CA TYR A 275 -34.30 -11.38 63.22
C TYR A 275 -34.18 -10.58 64.54
N ARG A 276 -34.15 -9.24 64.50
CA ARG A 276 -34.25 -8.42 65.72
C ARG A 276 -35.60 -8.57 66.41
N ALA A 277 -36.70 -8.55 65.65
CA ALA A 277 -38.04 -8.76 66.19
C ALA A 277 -38.16 -10.16 66.82
N LEU A 278 -37.64 -11.19 66.15
CA LEU A 278 -37.54 -12.55 66.68
C LEU A 278 -36.76 -12.57 68.01
N ALA A 279 -35.56 -12.00 68.05
CA ALA A 279 -34.73 -11.95 69.24
C ALA A 279 -35.43 -11.25 70.42
N SER A 280 -36.19 -10.18 70.16
CA SER A 280 -36.93 -9.47 71.21
C SER A 280 -38.02 -10.32 71.86
N GLY A 281 -38.63 -11.25 71.12
CA GLY A 281 -39.63 -12.20 71.62
C GLY A 281 -39.05 -13.41 72.35
N VAL A 282 -37.73 -13.65 72.27
CA VAL A 282 -37.08 -14.81 72.88
C VAL A 282 -37.27 -14.82 74.39
N ARG A 283 -37.16 -13.67 75.07
CA ARG A 283 -37.30 -13.59 76.53
C ARG A 283 -38.68 -14.05 77.00
N GLN A 284 -39.74 -13.52 76.39
CA GLN A 284 -41.12 -13.93 76.70
C GLN A 284 -41.35 -15.41 76.43
N PHE A 285 -40.73 -15.97 75.39
CA PHE A 285 -40.84 -17.39 75.12
C PHE A 285 -40.11 -18.24 76.17
N VAL A 286 -38.87 -17.87 76.53
CA VAL A 286 -38.07 -18.60 77.53
C VAL A 286 -38.73 -18.55 78.91
N GLU A 287 -39.35 -17.42 79.29
CA GLU A 287 -40.12 -17.29 80.54
C GLU A 287 -41.29 -18.29 80.65
N GLN A 288 -41.79 -18.81 79.52
CA GLN A 288 -42.88 -19.80 79.47
C GLN A 288 -42.40 -21.26 79.41
N VAL A 289 -41.08 -21.51 79.37
CA VAL A 289 -40.50 -22.85 79.26
C VAL A 289 -39.86 -23.28 80.59
N ALA A 290 -40.03 -24.55 80.97
CA ALA A 290 -39.50 -25.10 82.22
C ALA A 290 -37.96 -25.01 82.30
N GLN A 291 -37.43 -24.68 83.49
CA GLN A 291 -36.01 -24.32 83.71
C GLN A 291 -35.00 -25.46 83.43
N ASP A 292 -35.46 -26.69 83.33
CA ASP A 292 -34.71 -27.92 83.13
C ASP A 292 -34.66 -28.41 81.66
N ALA A 293 -35.21 -27.63 80.72
CA ALA A 293 -35.18 -27.96 79.30
C ALA A 293 -33.82 -27.63 78.64
N SER A 294 -33.24 -28.61 77.94
CA SER A 294 -32.02 -28.42 77.12
C SER A 294 -32.21 -27.37 76.02
N SER A 295 -31.16 -26.58 75.72
CA SER A 295 -31.16 -25.50 74.73
C SER A 295 -31.68 -25.93 73.35
N ASP A 296 -31.35 -27.14 72.89
CA ASP A 296 -31.83 -27.68 71.60
C ASP A 296 -33.35 -27.89 71.58
N LYS A 297 -33.93 -28.34 72.70
CA LYS A 297 -35.39 -28.52 72.83
C LYS A 297 -36.11 -27.18 72.87
N ILE A 298 -35.51 -26.16 73.50
CA ILE A 298 -36.06 -24.81 73.55
C ILE A 298 -36.05 -24.19 72.14
N LEU A 299 -34.92 -24.30 71.43
CA LEU A 299 -34.77 -23.76 70.07
C LEU A 299 -35.77 -24.40 69.10
N LYS A 300 -35.91 -25.73 69.15
CA LYS A 300 -36.85 -26.47 68.30
C LYS A 300 -38.30 -26.04 68.54
N ARG A 301 -38.73 -25.91 69.80
CA ARG A 301 -40.08 -25.43 70.14
C ARG A 301 -40.31 -23.98 69.74
N PHE A 302 -39.28 -23.12 69.85
CA PHE A 302 -39.38 -21.72 69.42
C PHE A 302 -39.58 -21.63 67.91
N HIS A 303 -38.81 -22.40 67.13
CA HIS A 303 -38.95 -22.46 65.69
C HIS A 303 -40.30 -23.05 65.25
N GLU A 304 -40.79 -24.11 65.90
CA GLU A 304 -42.11 -24.68 65.64
C GLU A 304 -43.24 -23.66 65.89
N LYS A 305 -43.17 -22.90 66.99
CA LYS A 305 -44.16 -21.86 67.31
C LYS A 305 -44.18 -20.74 66.27
N LEU A 306 -43.02 -20.39 65.72
CA LEU A 306 -42.86 -19.30 64.78
C LEU A 306 -42.82 -19.75 63.31
N ARG A 307 -42.97 -21.05 63.05
CA ARG A 307 -42.91 -21.66 61.71
C ARG A 307 -41.62 -21.31 60.96
N LEU A 308 -40.50 -21.35 61.68
CA LEU A 308 -39.17 -21.07 61.16
C LEU A 308 -38.46 -22.32 60.59
N ASN A 309 -39.11 -23.49 60.70
CA ASN A 309 -38.59 -24.79 60.26
C ASN A 309 -39.43 -25.36 59.11
#